data_AF-A0A7X3GEA1-F1
#
_entry.id   AF-A0A7X3GEA1-F1
#
_cell.length_a   1.000
_cell.length_b   1.000
_cell.length_c   1.000
_cell.angle_alpha   90.00
_cell.angle_beta   90.00
_cell.angle_gamma   90.00
#
_symmetry.space_group_name_H-M   'P 1'
#
loop_
_entity.id
_entity.type
_entity.pdbx_description
1 polymer ?
#
loop_
_entity_poly.entity_id
_entity_poly.type
_entity_poly.pdbx_seq_one_letter_code
_entity_poly.pdbx_strand_id
1 'polypeptide(L)'
;MSDQQEEQQVEQQGQQERKLDEHYYHKLLELQQLDFALVELTLYLDTHPNDLHALQQFNQLAQQRQQVAFQFEMQYGPLLQFGHSYSRFPWQWSESPWPWQV
;
A
#
# COMPACT_ATOMS: atom_id res chain seq x y z
N MET A 1 -10.67 -36.20 -14.94
CA MET A 1 -9.78 -35.90 -16.09
C MET A 1 -10.23 -34.68 -16.88
N SER A 2 -11.45 -34.15 -16.67
CA SER A 2 -11.92 -32.92 -17.33
C SER A 2 -11.61 -31.63 -16.57
N ASP A 3 -11.49 -31.68 -15.23
CA ASP A 3 -11.27 -30.47 -14.40
C ASP A 3 -9.89 -29.82 -14.60
N GLN A 4 -8.85 -30.62 -14.90
CA GLN A 4 -7.47 -30.11 -15.05
C GLN A 4 -7.23 -29.32 -16.35
N GLN A 5 -8.16 -29.39 -17.32
CA GLN A 5 -8.04 -28.65 -18.58
C GLN A 5 -8.74 -27.29 -18.53
N GLU A 6 -9.72 -27.10 -17.64
CA GLU A 6 -10.37 -25.79 -17.43
C GLU A 6 -9.50 -24.85 -16.59
N GLU A 7 -8.79 -25.36 -15.57
CA GLU A 7 -7.88 -24.55 -14.74
C GLU A 7 -6.74 -23.92 -15.58
N GLN A 8 -6.19 -24.66 -16.55
CA GLN A 8 -5.12 -24.18 -17.43
C GLN A 8 -5.58 -23.12 -18.45
N GLN A 9 -6.88 -23.00 -18.72
CA GLN A 9 -7.42 -21.96 -19.59
C GLN A 9 -7.73 -20.66 -18.84
N VAL A 10 -8.04 -20.73 -17.55
CA VAL A 10 -8.28 -19.53 -16.71
C VAL A 10 -6.98 -18.79 -16.41
N GLU A 11 -5.85 -19.48 -16.25
CA GLU A 11 -4.55 -18.85 -16.01
C GLU A 11 -4.03 -18.01 -17.19
N GLN A 12 -4.45 -18.29 -18.43
CA GLN A 12 -3.91 -17.62 -19.62
C GLN A 12 -4.62 -16.31 -20.00
N GLN A 13 -5.75 -15.96 -19.36
CA GLN A 13 -6.53 -14.75 -19.72
C GLN A 13 -6.24 -13.52 -18.84
N GLY A 14 -5.41 -13.64 -17.79
CA GLY A 14 -5.25 -12.60 -16.76
C GLY A 14 -4.18 -11.53 -16.98
N GLN A 15 -3.38 -11.58 -18.05
CA GLN A 15 -2.25 -10.66 -18.24
C GLN A 15 -2.56 -9.54 -19.24
N GLN A 16 -3.56 -8.71 -18.91
CA GLN A 16 -3.56 -7.33 -19.40
C GLN A 16 -2.87 -6.48 -18.33
N GLU A 17 -1.62 -6.08 -18.57
CA GLU A 17 -0.92 -5.10 -17.74
C GLU A 17 -1.78 -3.84 -17.65
N ARG A 18 -2.47 -3.65 -16.52
CA ARG A 18 -3.17 -2.40 -16.24
C ARG A 18 -2.10 -1.32 -16.13
N LYS A 19 -2.00 -0.50 -17.17
CA LYS A 19 -1.14 0.68 -17.15
C LYS A 19 -1.70 1.64 -16.10
N LEU A 20 -1.06 1.68 -14.94
CA LEU A 20 -1.43 2.59 -13.85
C LEU A 20 -1.14 4.04 -14.25
N ASP A 21 -1.96 4.96 -13.76
CA ASP A 21 -1.80 6.39 -14.04
C ASP A 21 -0.61 7.01 -13.27
N GLU A 22 -0.12 8.17 -13.71
CA GLU A 22 0.97 8.88 -13.02
C GLU A 22 0.61 9.21 -11.55
N HIS A 23 -0.68 9.40 -11.29
CA HIS A 23 -1.21 9.68 -9.97
C HIS A 23 -1.02 8.50 -8.99
N TYR A 24 -1.06 7.26 -9.47
CA TYR A 24 -0.73 6.08 -8.67
C TYR A 24 0.69 6.18 -8.11
N TYR A 25 1.67 6.39 -9.00
CA TYR A 25 3.08 6.45 -8.61
C TYR A 25 3.35 7.63 -7.69
N HIS A 26 2.68 8.76 -7.93
CA HIS A 26 2.78 9.94 -7.07
C HIS A 26 2.28 9.66 -5.64
N LYS A 27 1.08 9.06 -5.50
CA LYS A 27 0.54 8.72 -4.18
C LYS A 27 1.33 7.64 -3.46
N LEU A 28 1.84 6.65 -4.21
CA LEU A 28 2.69 5.60 -3.63
C LEU A 28 4.01 6.19 -3.13
N LEU A 29 4.62 7.10 -3.89
CA LEU A 29 5.82 7.81 -3.47
C LEU A 29 5.56 8.68 -2.23
N GLU A 30 4.42 9.37 -2.18
CA GLU A 30 4.01 10.15 -1.01
C GLU A 30 3.91 9.25 0.25
N LEU A 31 3.30 8.06 0.12
CA LEU A 31 3.26 7.07 1.21
C LEU A 31 4.65 6.63 1.65
N GLN A 32 5.53 6.29 0.71
CA GLN A 32 6.89 5.87 1.01
C GLN A 32 7.70 6.96 1.72
N GLN A 33 7.53 8.22 1.33
CA GLN A 33 8.17 9.37 1.99
C GLN A 33 7.68 9.54 3.43
N LEU A 34 6.37 9.41 3.65
CA LEU A 34 5.78 9.46 4.99
C LEU A 34 6.25 8.31 5.86
N ASP A 35 6.24 7.08 5.33
CA ASP A 35 6.71 5.89 6.03
C ASP A 35 8.20 6.02 6.42
N PHE A 36 9.04 6.55 5.53
CA PHE A 36 10.45 6.86 5.83
C PHE A 36 10.59 7.87 6.97
N ALA A 37 9.88 9.00 6.89
CA ALA A 37 9.95 10.04 7.92
C ALA A 37 9.47 9.54 9.30
N LEU A 38 8.45 8.68 9.32
CA LEU A 38 7.96 8.04 10.55
C LEU A 38 8.99 7.09 11.16
N VAL A 39 9.70 6.30 10.35
CA VAL A 39 10.80 5.46 10.82
C VAL A 39 11.92 6.32 11.41
N GLU A 40 12.37 7.36 10.70
CA GLU A 40 13.44 8.25 11.18
C GLU A 40 13.06 8.94 12.50
N LEU A 41 11.83 9.44 12.62
CA LEU A 41 11.34 10.06 13.85
C LEU A 41 11.22 9.07 15.00
N THR A 42 10.86 7.82 14.72
CA THR A 42 10.84 6.76 15.74
C THR A 42 12.25 6.54 16.29
N LEU A 43 13.25 6.37 15.42
CA LEU A 43 14.65 6.19 15.80
C LEU A 43 15.20 7.42 16.56
N TYR A 44 14.82 8.63 16.16
CA TYR A 44 15.20 9.85 16.89
C TYR A 44 14.57 9.89 18.29
N LEU A 45 13.27 9.62 18.41
CA LEU A 45 12.54 9.65 19.68
C LEU A 45 13.01 8.57 20.67
N ASP A 46 13.49 7.42 20.19
CA ASP A 46 14.12 6.39 21.03
C ASP A 46 15.32 6.94 21.82
N THR A 47 16.00 7.96 21.29
CA THR A 47 17.14 8.63 21.94
C THR A 47 16.77 9.97 22.59
N HIS A 48 15.65 10.59 22.19
CA HIS A 48 15.17 11.89 22.67
C HIS A 48 13.68 11.84 23.09
N PRO A 49 13.30 11.03 24.10
CA PRO A 49 11.90 10.76 24.42
C PRO A 49 11.12 11.96 24.99
N ASN A 50 11.82 13.00 25.43
CA ASN A 50 11.22 14.22 26.00
C ASN A 50 11.09 15.36 24.96
N ASP A 51 11.43 15.12 23.69
CA ASP A 51 11.29 16.10 22.62
C ASP A 51 9.82 16.17 22.14
N LEU A 52 9.07 17.10 22.74
CA LEU A 52 7.66 17.32 22.41
C LEU A 52 7.45 17.70 20.95
N HIS A 53 8.39 18.42 20.33
CA HIS A 53 8.25 18.88 18.95
C HIS A 53 8.37 17.69 17.98
N ALA A 54 9.35 16.82 18.20
CA ALA A 54 9.49 15.58 17.42
C ALA A 54 8.27 14.65 17.57
N LEU A 55 7.72 14.53 18.78
CA LEU A 55 6.50 13.75 19.02
C LEU A 55 5.28 14.34 18.29
N GLN A 56 5.12 15.66 18.29
CA GLN A 56 4.05 16.33 17.56
C GLN A 56 4.19 16.10 16.04
N GLN A 57 5.40 16.21 15.50
CA GLN A 57 5.68 15.95 14.10
C GLN A 57 5.37 14.49 13.74
N PHE A 58 5.76 13.53 14.57
CA PHE A 58 5.45 12.13 14.38
C PHE A 58 3.93 11.90 14.29
N ASN A 59 3.16 12.45 15.24
CA ASN A 59 1.71 12.31 15.25
C ASN A 59 1.04 12.94 14.01
N GLN A 60 1.52 14.11 13.57
CA GLN A 60 1.02 14.77 12.37
C GLN A 60 1.27 13.93 11.12
N LEU A 61 2.49 13.41 10.96
CA LEU A 61 2.84 12.56 9.81
C LEU A 61 2.11 11.23 9.84
N ALA A 62 1.90 10.63 11.02
CA ALA A 62 1.13 9.40 11.16
C ALA A 62 -0.33 9.59 10.71
N GLN A 63 -0.94 10.72 11.10
CA GLN A 63 -2.28 11.08 10.64
C GLN A 63 -2.32 11.31 9.12
N GLN A 64 -1.34 12.02 8.56
CA GLN A 64 -1.25 12.25 7.12
C GLN A 64 -1.10 10.92 6.37
N ARG A 65 -0.21 10.04 6.82
CA ARG A 65 0.00 8.70 6.25
C ARG A 65 -1.29 7.89 6.23
N GLN A 66 -2.07 7.91 7.31
CA GLN A 66 -3.37 7.23 7.35
C GLN A 66 -4.34 7.78 6.30
N GLN A 67 -4.38 9.09 6.09
CA GLN A 67 -5.26 9.72 5.10
C GLN A 67 -4.84 9.37 3.66
N VAL A 68 -3.55 9.44 3.36
CA VAL A 68 -3.03 9.09 2.03
C VAL A 68 -3.27 7.61 1.74
N ALA A 69 -3.02 6.72 2.71
CA ALA A 69 -3.23 5.28 2.56
C ALA A 69 -4.70 4.96 2.30
N PHE A 70 -5.61 5.59 3.04
CA PHE A 70 -7.05 5.43 2.82
C PHE A 70 -7.48 5.86 1.41
N GLN A 71 -7.01 7.03 0.95
CA GLN A 71 -7.31 7.50 -0.41
C GLN A 71 -6.74 6.57 -1.49
N PHE A 72 -5.51 6.09 -1.27
CA PHE A 72 -4.85 5.15 -2.17
C PHE A 72 -5.67 3.86 -2.27
N GLU A 73 -6.08 3.27 -1.13
CA GLU A 73 -6.85 2.04 -1.10
C GLU A 73 -8.23 2.18 -1.76
N MET A 74 -8.89 3.32 -1.57
CA MET A 74 -10.16 3.62 -2.21
C MET A 74 -10.06 3.62 -3.74
N GLN A 75 -8.95 4.11 -4.29
CA GLN A 75 -8.77 4.33 -5.73
C GLN A 75 -8.12 3.12 -6.43
N TYR A 76 -7.14 2.49 -5.79
CA TYR A 76 -6.25 1.52 -6.43
C TYR A 76 -6.35 0.10 -5.88
N GLY A 77 -6.97 -0.10 -4.72
CA GLY A 77 -7.09 -1.40 -4.08
C GLY A 77 -6.16 -1.57 -2.87
N PRO A 78 -6.13 -2.77 -2.27
CA PRO A 78 -5.57 -2.97 -0.95
C PRO A 78 -4.05 -2.74 -0.91
N LEU A 79 -3.58 -2.07 0.15
CA LEU A 79 -2.16 -1.71 0.33
C LEU A 79 -1.41 -2.73 1.21
N LEU A 80 -2.05 -3.28 2.24
CA LEU A 80 -1.46 -4.13 3.27
C LEU A 80 -2.16 -5.48 3.41
N GLN A 81 -1.37 -6.55 3.40
CA GLN A 81 -1.81 -7.94 3.53
C GLN A 81 -2.32 -8.30 4.94
N PHE A 82 -2.74 -9.55 5.13
CA PHE A 82 -3.09 -10.11 6.45
C PHE A 82 -4.26 -9.43 7.17
N GLY A 83 -5.20 -8.87 6.40
CA GLY A 83 -6.42 -8.24 6.94
C GLY A 83 -6.24 -6.78 7.38
N HIS A 84 -5.09 -6.17 7.11
CA HIS A 84 -4.87 -4.74 7.36
C HIS A 84 -5.60 -3.84 6.34
N SER A 85 -5.70 -4.28 5.09
CA SER A 85 -6.54 -3.64 4.06
C SER A 85 -7.68 -4.57 3.66
N TYR A 86 -8.86 -3.99 3.41
CA TYR A 86 -10.00 -4.74 2.90
C TYR A 86 -9.86 -5.00 1.39
N SER A 87 -10.02 -6.26 0.99
CA SER A 87 -10.19 -6.61 -0.42
C SER A 87 -11.65 -6.45 -0.83
N ARG A 88 -11.88 -5.93 -2.03
CA ARG A 88 -13.17 -6.06 -2.73
C ARG A 88 -13.32 -7.49 -3.28
N PHE A 89 -14.50 -7.78 -3.84
CA PHE A 89 -14.75 -8.98 -4.62
C PHE A 89 -14.67 -8.64 -6.12
N PRO A 90 -13.98 -9.44 -6.96
CA PRO A 90 -13.20 -10.64 -6.63
C PRO A 90 -11.90 -10.32 -5.85
N TRP A 91 -11.24 -11.35 -5.31
CA TRP A 91 -10.02 -11.23 -4.50
C TRP A 91 -8.93 -10.41 -5.21
N GLN A 92 -8.63 -9.21 -4.72
CA GLN A 92 -7.83 -8.23 -5.47
C GLN A 92 -6.33 -8.52 -5.40
N TRP A 93 -5.86 -9.33 -4.47
CA TRP A 93 -4.42 -9.62 -4.33
C TRP A 93 -3.87 -10.56 -5.41
N SER A 94 -4.73 -11.23 -6.16
CA SER A 94 -4.33 -11.94 -7.38
C SER A 94 -4.11 -11.01 -8.57
N GLU A 95 -4.45 -9.73 -8.46
CA GLU A 95 -4.27 -8.74 -9.53
C GLU A 95 -2.92 -8.02 -9.38
N SER A 96 -2.27 -7.74 -10.50
CA SER A 96 -1.07 -6.91 -10.58
C SER A 96 -1.41 -5.46 -11.02
N PRO A 97 -0.51 -4.51 -10.76
CA PRO A 97 0.74 -4.64 -10.00
C PRO A 97 0.54 -4.46 -8.49
N TRP A 98 1.37 -5.14 -7.69
CA TRP A 98 1.34 -5.01 -6.24
C TRP A 98 2.04 -3.72 -5.78
N PRO A 99 1.57 -3.09 -4.69
CA PRO A 99 2.15 -1.85 -4.19
C PRO A 99 3.65 -1.90 -3.86
N TRP A 100 4.19 -3.08 -3.55
CA TRP A 100 5.61 -3.28 -3.25
C TRP A 100 6.46 -3.72 -4.45
N GLN A 101 5.86 -3.95 -5.62
CA GLN A 101 6.60 -4.32 -6.83
C GLN A 101 7.15 -3.11 -7.60
N VAL A 102 6.86 -1.92 -7.10
CA VAL A 102 7.06 -0.63 -7.78
C VAL A 102 8.29 0.08 -7.24
#